data_AF-A0A2G9LNS7-F1
#
_entry.id   AF-A0A2G9LNS7-F1
#
_cell.length_a   1.000
_cell.length_b   1.000
_cell.length_c   1.000
_cell.angle_alpha   90.00
_cell.angle_beta   90.00
_cell.angle_gamma   90.00
#
_symmetry.space_group_name_H-M   'P 1'
#
loop_
_entity.id
_entity.type
_entity.pdbx_description
1 polymer ?
#
loop_
_entity_poly.entity_id
_entity_poly.type
_entity_poly.pdbx_seq_one_letter_code
_entity_poly.pdbx_strand_id
1 'polypeptide(L)'
;MDDKEYNALLERAMSKLPPMALRHERFEIPKIYSFIEGSRTIIKNLSEIAGILHRPQDEIFTFLLKELASRGDIERGRAIIERPMRDEMINNKIKKYTNEFVLCRECGKPDTKIDVIERHIALRCMACGAWRFVKKI
;
A
#
# COMPACT_ATOMS: atom_id res chain seq x y z
N MET A 1 37.16 -22.18 11.88
CA MET A 1 37.08 -20.89 11.18
C MET A 1 37.46 -19.83 12.18
N ASP A 2 38.58 -19.14 11.96
CA ASP A 2 39.06 -18.09 12.84
C ASP A 2 38.20 -16.83 12.66
N ASP A 3 37.78 -16.20 13.76
CA ASP A 3 36.89 -15.02 13.75
C ASP A 3 37.43 -13.86 12.89
N LYS A 4 38.77 -13.77 12.77
CA LYS A 4 39.44 -12.77 11.91
C LYS A 4 39.16 -12.99 10.43
N GLU A 5 39.11 -14.24 9.98
CA GLU A 5 38.88 -14.59 8.58
C GLU A 5 37.42 -14.34 8.20
N TYR A 6 36.47 -14.66 9.09
CA TYR A 6 35.05 -14.34 8.93
C TYR A 6 34.82 -12.83 8.77
N ASN A 7 35.43 -12.03 9.65
CA ASN A 7 35.27 -10.57 9.62
C ASN A 7 35.87 -9.94 8.34
N ALA A 8 37.03 -10.42 7.87
CA ALA A 8 37.63 -9.95 6.63
C ALA A 8 36.77 -10.26 5.39
N LEU A 9 36.16 -11.45 5.35
CA LEU A 9 35.22 -11.84 4.29
C LEU A 9 33.95 -10.98 4.33
N LEU A 10 33.45 -10.68 5.53
CA LEU A 10 32.26 -9.85 5.73
C LEU A 10 32.50 -8.40 5.26
N GLU A 11 33.63 -7.80 5.61
CA GLU A 11 33.98 -6.42 5.22
C GLU A 11 34.12 -6.27 3.70
N ARG A 12 34.72 -7.28 3.06
CA ARG A 12 34.83 -7.35 1.60
C ARG A 12 33.48 -7.49 0.92
N ALA A 13 32.55 -8.23 1.52
CA ALA A 13 31.20 -8.37 0.98
C ALA A 13 30.40 -7.07 1.16
N MET A 14 30.51 -6.41 2.33
CA MET A 14 29.83 -5.15 2.62
C MET A 14 30.29 -3.99 1.73
N SER A 15 31.58 -3.89 1.42
CA SER A 15 32.12 -2.83 0.54
C SER A 15 31.69 -2.95 -0.93
N LYS A 16 31.30 -4.15 -1.39
CA LYS A 16 30.83 -4.38 -2.76
C LYS A 16 29.33 -4.14 -2.94
N LEU A 17 28.58 -3.96 -1.85
CA LEU A 17 27.15 -3.70 -1.91
C LEU A 17 26.90 -2.26 -2.38
N PRO A 18 25.98 -2.04 -3.35
CA PRO A 18 25.63 -0.70 -3.77
C PRO A 18 25.01 0.09 -2.60
N PRO A 19 25.28 1.41 -2.47
CA PRO A 19 24.79 2.22 -1.36
C PRO A 19 23.25 2.32 -1.29
N MET A 20 22.55 2.02 -2.40
CA MET A 20 21.09 1.93 -2.42
C MET A 20 20.54 0.73 -1.64
N ALA A 21 21.31 -0.35 -1.46
CA ALA A 21 20.89 -1.51 -0.65
C ALA A 21 20.89 -1.21 0.86
N LEU A 22 21.61 -0.16 1.30
CA LEU A 22 21.62 0.30 2.69
C LEU A 22 20.46 1.23 3.03
N ARG A 23 19.82 1.85 2.03
CA ARG A 23 18.68 2.73 2.26
C ARG A 23 17.41 1.88 2.42
N HIS A 24 17.01 1.66 3.67
CA HIS A 24 15.60 1.44 3.98
C HIS A 24 14.86 2.75 3.69
N GLU A 25 14.43 2.96 2.45
CA GLU A 25 13.45 4.00 2.16
C GLU A 25 12.20 3.68 2.96
N ARG A 26 11.97 4.46 4.01
CA ARG A 26 10.84 4.27 4.90
C ARG A 26 9.60 4.65 4.11
N PHE A 27 8.88 3.64 3.63
CA PHE A 27 7.62 3.86 2.95
C PHE A 27 6.65 4.53 3.94
N GLU A 28 6.34 5.79 3.70
CA GLU A 28 5.35 6.54 4.47
C GLU A 28 3.98 6.39 3.83
N ILE A 29 3.00 5.98 4.63
CA ILE A 29 1.62 5.85 4.17
C ILE A 29 1.07 7.27 3.94
N PRO A 30 0.64 7.62 2.72
CA PRO A 30 0.15 8.96 2.43
C PRO A 30 -1.12 9.24 3.25
N LYS A 31 -1.23 10.48 3.76
CA LYS A 31 -2.40 10.94 4.52
C LYS A 31 -3.50 11.41 3.57
N ILE A 32 -4.74 11.11 3.91
CA ILE A 32 -5.92 11.58 3.18
C ILE A 32 -6.23 13.03 3.54
N TYR A 33 -6.64 13.77 2.52
CA TYR A 33 -7.29 15.06 2.64
C TYR A 33 -8.75 14.93 2.19
N SER A 34 -9.66 14.93 3.17
CA SER A 34 -11.10 14.93 2.95
C SER A 34 -11.75 16.20 3.49
N PHE A 35 -12.90 16.54 2.92
CA PHE A 35 -13.76 17.60 3.41
C PHE A 35 -15.20 17.10 3.51
N ILE A 36 -15.90 17.53 4.55
CA ILE A 36 -17.31 17.22 4.74
C ILE A 36 -18.11 18.37 4.16
N GLU A 37 -18.96 18.06 3.18
CA GLU A 37 -19.88 19.01 2.57
C GLU A 37 -21.31 18.53 2.85
N GLY A 38 -21.95 19.10 3.87
CA GLY A 38 -23.26 18.67 4.34
C GLY A 38 -23.26 17.22 4.83
N SER A 39 -23.97 16.34 4.13
CA SER A 39 -24.07 14.90 4.44
C SER A 39 -23.06 14.03 3.67
N ARG A 40 -22.25 14.61 2.78
CA ARG A 40 -21.26 13.87 1.98
C ARG A 40 -19.83 14.21 2.40
N THR A 41 -18.93 13.24 2.29
CA THR A 41 -17.49 13.43 2.46
C THR A 41 -16.79 13.28 1.12
N ILE A 42 -15.99 14.27 0.75
CA ILE A 42 -15.27 14.30 -0.52
C ILE A 42 -13.77 14.19 -0.23
N ILE A 43 -13.14 13.20 -0.83
CA ILE A 43 -11.70 12.92 -0.76
C ILE A 43 -11.04 13.55 -1.99
N LYS A 44 -10.14 14.52 -1.79
CA LYS A 44 -9.48 15.23 -2.90
C LYS A 44 -8.29 14.47 -3.49
N ASN A 45 -7.52 13.77 -2.64
CA ASN A 45 -6.22 13.22 -3.00
C ASN A 45 -6.22 11.70 -3.26
N LEU A 46 -7.38 11.12 -3.62
CA LEU A 46 -7.45 9.67 -3.86
C LEU A 46 -6.57 9.26 -5.05
N SER A 47 -6.58 10.05 -6.14
CA SER A 47 -5.76 9.78 -7.33
C SER A 47 -4.25 9.84 -7.03
N GLU A 48 -3.82 10.81 -6.22
CA GLU A 48 -2.42 10.93 -5.79
C GLU A 48 -1.99 9.73 -4.94
N ILE A 49 -2.83 9.33 -3.98
CA ILE A 49 -2.59 8.15 -3.14
C ILE A 49 -2.52 6.88 -4.00
N ALA A 50 -3.43 6.74 -4.97
CA ALA A 50 -3.44 5.61 -5.89
C ALA A 50 -2.14 5.54 -6.72
N GLY A 51 -1.64 6.70 -7.17
CA GLY A 51 -0.34 6.82 -7.83
C GLY A 51 0.83 6.38 -6.95
N ILE A 52 0.89 6.85 -5.70
CA ILE A 52 1.94 6.49 -4.72
C ILE A 52 1.90 4.99 -4.38
N LEU A 53 0.71 4.40 -4.28
CA LEU A 53 0.54 2.97 -3.99
C LEU A 53 0.70 2.08 -5.24
N HIS A 54 0.87 2.67 -6.42
CA HIS A 54 0.88 1.96 -7.71
C HIS A 54 -0.34 1.04 -7.85
N ARG A 55 -1.52 1.58 -7.55
CA ARG A 55 -2.81 0.87 -7.59
C ARG A 55 -3.87 1.68 -8.32
N PRO A 56 -4.84 1.00 -8.96
CA PRO A 56 -5.98 1.69 -9.55
C PRO A 56 -6.85 2.32 -8.45
N GLN A 57 -7.29 3.56 -8.68
CA GLN A 57 -8.14 4.29 -7.74
C GLN A 57 -9.46 3.56 -7.44
N ASP A 58 -10.02 2.87 -8.43
CA ASP A 58 -11.30 2.14 -8.32
C ASP A 58 -11.24 1.01 -7.31
N GLU A 59 -10.10 0.31 -7.24
CA GLU A 59 -9.89 -0.78 -6.29
C GLU A 59 -9.82 -0.26 -4.85
N ILE A 60 -9.04 0.81 -4.64
CA ILE A 60 -8.94 1.48 -3.33
C ILE A 60 -10.31 1.98 -2.90
N PHE A 61 -11.07 2.57 -3.83
CA PHE A 61 -12.39 3.10 -3.56
C PHE A 61 -13.41 2.00 -3.22
N THR A 62 -13.41 0.89 -3.97
CA THR A 62 -14.29 -0.27 -3.69
C THR A 62 -14.02 -0.84 -2.31
N PHE A 63 -12.73 -0.95 -1.94
CA PHE A 63 -12.34 -1.36 -0.59
C PHE A 63 -12.86 -0.38 0.48
N LEU A 64 -12.71 0.93 0.26
CA LEU A 64 -13.21 1.95 1.19
C LEU A 64 -14.72 1.88 1.37
N LEU A 65 -15.50 1.74 0.29
CA LEU A 65 -16.96 1.63 0.37
C LEU A 65 -17.40 0.41 1.19
N LYS A 66 -16.74 -0.73 1.00
CA LYS A 66 -17.01 -1.97 1.75
C LYS A 66 -16.68 -1.84 3.23
N GLU A 67 -15.52 -1.28 3.56
CA GLU A 67 -15.06 -1.10 4.95
C GLU A 67 -15.82 -0.02 5.72
N LEU A 68 -16.38 0.96 5.01
CA LEU A 68 -17.15 2.06 5.57
C LEU A 68 -18.67 1.84 5.51
N ALA A 69 -19.12 0.73 4.91
CA ALA A 69 -20.52 0.40 4.67
C ALA A 69 -21.29 1.61 4.11
N SER A 70 -20.71 2.25 3.10
CA SER A 70 -21.21 3.51 2.53
C SER A 70 -21.34 3.40 1.01
N ARG A 71 -22.10 4.31 0.43
CA ARG A 71 -22.22 4.49 -1.02
C ARG A 71 -21.45 5.73 -1.46
N GLY A 72 -21.06 5.75 -2.73
CA GLY A 72 -20.27 6.83 -3.28
C GLY A 72 -19.87 6.58 -4.72
N ASP A 73 -19.30 7.61 -5.33
CA ASP A 73 -18.82 7.59 -6.71
C ASP A 73 -17.46 8.32 -6.82
N ILE A 74 -16.73 8.07 -7.90
CA ILE A 74 -15.46 8.75 -8.21
C ILE A 74 -15.75 9.79 -9.30
N GLU A 75 -15.71 11.06 -8.92
CA GLU A 75 -15.92 12.16 -9.86
C GLU A 75 -14.61 12.94 -10.06
N ARG A 76 -14.10 12.98 -11.31
CA ARG A 76 -12.92 13.78 -11.71
C ARG A 76 -11.68 13.55 -10.82
N GLY A 77 -11.43 12.31 -10.41
CA GLY A 77 -10.30 11.93 -9.55
C GLY A 77 -10.49 12.22 -8.06
N ARG A 78 -11.69 12.69 -7.65
CA ARG A 78 -12.11 12.84 -6.26
C ARG A 78 -13.12 11.75 -5.93
N ALA A 79 -13.03 11.19 -4.73
CA ALA A 79 -14.01 10.22 -4.26
C ALA A 79 -15.08 10.91 -3.41
N ILE A 80 -16.34 10.72 -3.75
CA ILE A 80 -17.49 11.26 -3.05
C ILE A 80 -18.14 10.11 -2.29
N ILE A 81 -18.28 10.25 -0.98
CA ILE A 81 -18.95 9.29 -0.11
C ILE A 81 -20.21 9.95 0.44
N GLU A 82 -21.36 9.29 0.32
CA GLU A 82 -22.68 9.80 0.75
C GLU A 82 -22.90 9.72 2.28
N ARG A 83 -21.83 9.84 3.06
CA ARG A 83 -21.88 9.78 4.52
C ARG A 83 -20.81 10.69 5.11
N PRO A 84 -21.11 11.47 6.17
CA PRO A 84 -20.10 12.28 6.83
C PRO A 84 -19.14 11.38 7.62
N MET A 85 -17.85 11.49 7.30
CA MET A 85 -16.77 10.71 7.87
C MET A 85 -15.64 11.63 8.33
N ARG A 86 -15.04 11.32 9.48
CA ARG A 86 -13.83 12.00 9.95
C ARG A 86 -12.61 11.47 9.19
N ASP A 87 -11.67 12.36 8.88
CA ASP A 87 -10.43 12.04 8.17
C ASP A 87 -9.64 10.91 8.85
N GLU A 88 -9.63 10.87 10.18
CA GLU A 88 -8.97 9.83 10.97
C GLU A 88 -9.50 8.42 10.67
N MET A 89 -10.82 8.29 10.50
CA MET A 89 -11.44 7.00 10.20
C MET A 89 -11.00 6.51 8.83
N ILE A 90 -11.01 7.40 7.83
CA ILE A 90 -10.62 7.06 6.45
C ILE A 90 -9.12 6.74 6.40
N ASN A 91 -8.28 7.52 7.08
CA ASN A 91 -6.85 7.25 7.21
C ASN A 91 -6.57 5.88 7.82
N ASN A 92 -7.32 5.48 8.86
CA ASN A 92 -7.17 4.15 9.45
C ASN A 92 -7.55 3.04 8.47
N LYS A 93 -8.56 3.24 7.61
CA LYS A 93 -8.91 2.26 6.56
C LYS A 93 -7.85 2.19 5.46
N ILE A 94 -7.28 3.31 5.02
CA ILE A 94 -6.17 3.28 4.07
C ILE A 94 -4.95 2.58 4.65
N LYS A 95 -4.59 2.83 5.92
CA LYS A 95 -3.50 2.08 6.57
C LYS A 95 -3.74 0.57 6.53
N LYS A 96 -4.98 0.12 6.78
CA LYS A 96 -5.36 -1.29 6.65
C LYS A 96 -5.21 -1.79 5.22
N TYR A 97 -5.68 -1.02 4.23
CA TYR A 97 -5.52 -1.35 2.82
C TYR A 97 -4.05 -1.52 2.44
N THR A 98 -3.20 -0.55 2.79
CA THR A 98 -1.76 -0.59 2.49
C THR A 98 -1.09 -1.82 3.11
N ASN A 99 -1.40 -2.13 4.37
CA ASN A 99 -0.85 -3.31 5.03
C ASN A 99 -1.33 -4.64 4.41
N GLU A 100 -2.55 -4.69 3.88
CA GLU A 100 -3.14 -5.93 3.38
C GLU A 100 -2.98 -6.15 1.87
N PHE A 101 -2.87 -5.11 1.05
CA PHE A 101 -2.88 -5.18 -0.42
C PHE A 101 -1.67 -4.54 -1.11
N VAL A 102 -0.81 -3.83 -0.37
CA VAL A 102 0.36 -3.13 -0.93
C VAL A 102 1.67 -3.64 -0.34
N LEU A 103 1.75 -3.81 0.98
CA LEU A 103 2.97 -4.27 1.63
C LEU A 103 3.17 -5.79 1.48
N CYS A 104 4.39 -6.14 1.10
CA CYS A 104 4.87 -7.52 1.21
C CYS A 104 5.21 -7.86 2.67
N ARG A 105 4.78 -9.04 3.14
CA ARG A 105 5.06 -9.51 4.50
C ARG A 105 6.51 -9.97 4.71
N GLU A 106 7.22 -10.30 3.64
CA GLU A 106 8.60 -10.79 3.72
C GLU A 106 9.63 -9.66 3.62
N CYS A 107 9.49 -8.76 2.64
CA CYS A 107 10.48 -7.71 2.40
C CYS A 107 10.04 -6.30 2.84
N GLY A 108 8.78 -6.11 3.24
CA GLY A 108 8.26 -4.81 3.68
C GLY A 108 8.18 -3.74 2.58
N LYS A 109 8.44 -4.10 1.32
CA LYS A 109 8.37 -3.16 0.18
C LYS A 109 6.93 -3.05 -0.35
N PRO A 110 6.53 -1.86 -0.84
CA PRO A 110 5.24 -1.63 -1.47
C PRO A 110 5.15 -2.18 -2.92
N ASP A 111 6.26 -2.64 -3.49
CA ASP A 111 6.36 -3.21 -4.84
C ASP A 111 5.68 -4.59 -4.94
N THR A 112 4.35 -4.56 -5.02
CA THR A 112 3.52 -5.76 -5.18
C THR A 112 2.57 -5.59 -6.36
N LYS A 113 2.18 -6.71 -6.97
CA LYS A 113 1.22 -6.82 -8.06
C LYS A 113 0.08 -7.74 -7.64
N ILE A 114 -1.12 -7.44 -8.11
CA ILE A 114 -2.29 -8.27 -7.91
C ILE A 114 -2.50 -9.13 -9.15
N ASP A 115 -2.50 -10.44 -8.97
CA ASP A 115 -2.76 -11.45 -10.00
C ASP A 115 -4.04 -12.22 -9.62
N VAL A 116 -4.89 -12.54 -10.60
CA VAL A 116 -6.10 -13.35 -10.37
C VAL A 116 -5.81 -14.79 -10.82
N ILE A 117 -5.86 -15.72 -9.87
CA ILE A 117 -5.60 -17.15 -10.10
C ILE A 117 -6.87 -17.92 -9.72
N GLU A 118 -7.50 -18.58 -10.69
CA GLU A 118 -8.64 -19.49 -10.46
C GLU A 118 -9.70 -18.93 -9.50
N ARG A 119 -10.13 -17.68 -9.74
CA ARG A 119 -11.13 -16.92 -8.95
C ARG A 119 -10.64 -16.35 -7.62
N HIS A 120 -9.41 -16.64 -7.21
CA HIS A 120 -8.76 -16.06 -6.04
C HIS A 120 -7.87 -14.89 -6.45
N ILE A 121 -7.75 -13.90 -5.57
CA ILE A 121 -6.83 -12.78 -5.76
C ILE A 121 -5.54 -13.13 -5.03
N ALA A 122 -4.41 -13.07 -5.75
CA ALA A 122 -3.08 -13.30 -5.22
C ALA A 122 -2.26 -12.01 -5.30
N LEU A 123 -1.56 -11.67 -4.22
CA LEU A 123 -0.59 -10.59 -4.17
C LEU A 123 0.80 -11.18 -4.38
N ARG A 124 1.49 -10.76 -5.44
CA ARG A 124 2.85 -11.18 -5.79
C ARG A 124 3.82 -10.01 -5.63
N CYS A 125 4.90 -10.19 -4.88
CA CYS A 125 5.94 -9.17 -4.73
C CYS A 125 6.96 -9.25 -5.87
N MET A 126 7.26 -8.11 -6.51
CA MET A 126 8.26 -8.06 -7.58
C MET A 126 9.70 -8.06 -7.05
N ALA A 127 9.91 -7.64 -5.79
CA ALA A 127 11.24 -7.54 -5.21
C ALA A 127 11.78 -8.87 -4.64
N CYS A 128 10.92 -9.67 -4.00
CA CYS A 128 11.32 -10.94 -3.38
C CYS A 128 10.67 -12.20 -4.00
N GLY A 129 9.72 -12.04 -4.92
CA GLY A 129 9.03 -13.17 -5.56
C GLY A 129 7.97 -13.87 -4.69
N ALA A 130 7.81 -13.44 -3.43
CA ALA A 130 6.78 -13.90 -2.52
C ALA A 130 5.39 -13.77 -3.14
N TRP A 131 4.53 -14.76 -2.94
CA TRP A 131 3.13 -14.70 -3.34
C TRP A 131 2.22 -15.18 -2.21
N ARG A 132 1.06 -14.53 -2.07
CA ARG A 132 0.04 -14.92 -1.09
C ARG A 132 -1.35 -14.68 -1.62
N PHE A 133 -2.31 -15.48 -1.20
CA PHE A 133 -3.71 -15.19 -1.44
C PHE A 133 -4.19 -14.07 -0.51
N VAL A 134 -4.97 -13.15 -1.06
CA VAL A 134 -5.64 -12.07 -0.32
C VAL A 134 -7.15 -12.23 -0.43
N LYS A 135 -7.87 -11.67 0.55
CA LYS A 135 -9.33 -11.68 0.51
C LYS A 135 -9.82 -10.88 -0.68
N LYS A 136 -10.92 -11.34 -1.27
CA LYS A 136 -11.58 -10.62 -2.36
C LYS A 136 -12.16 -9.31 -1.82
N ILE A 137 -11.78 -8.21 -2.48
CA ILE A 137 -12.34 -6.87 -2.28
C ILE A 137 -13.82 -6.90 -2.63
#